data_AF-W4FRE6-F1
#
_entry.id   AF-W4FRE6-F1
#
_cell.length_a   1.000
_cell.length_b   1.000
_cell.length_c   1.000
_cell.angle_alpha   90.00
_cell.angle_beta   90.00
_cell.angle_gamma   90.00
#
_symmetry.space_group_name_H-M   'P 1'
#
loop_
_entity.id
_entity.type
_entity.pdbx_description
1 polymer ?
#
loop_
_entity_poly.entity_id
_entity_poly.type
_entity_poly.pdbx_seq_one_letter_code
_entity_poly.pdbx_strand_id
1 'polypeptide(L)'
;MMSTTSGVPVVASDRVSLEEAIKGLQVAIEKYQVLYKLSKLYLHFKDVNPVEVRLHEAACFVSMASIKRLLAEATTPPQSGKQVAYIAEADHHLNSAKAIYSDLTLHEPSQLECKRGLANILQEGGSLRYVQEKLGETQSMWAEACAVYEDIGDAPAVAALRKKMDALRLAHEVEAYTQTLLERKGENRERDAILKAFMKFDKDNSGEMDACEFAALSMELGTFPALSVDEIQEAFVQLDSSADNKISFAEFWQWWSTDEIQAFAAKQKAR
;
A
#
# COMPACT_ATOMS: atom_id res chain seq x y z
N MET A 1 -11.53 -3.40 17.07
CA MET A 1 -10.71 -4.29 16.21
C MET A 1 -10.89 -3.89 14.74
N MET A 2 -10.25 -2.79 14.33
CA MET A 2 -10.08 -2.49 12.92
C MET A 2 -8.78 -3.15 12.48
N SER A 3 -8.88 -4.28 11.79
CA SER A 3 -7.75 -4.82 11.04
C SER A 3 -7.49 -3.87 9.89
N THR A 4 -6.58 -2.92 10.12
CA THR A 4 -5.79 -2.38 9.03
C THR A 4 -5.24 -3.57 8.28
N THR A 5 -5.43 -3.61 6.96
CA THR A 5 -4.50 -4.33 6.09
C THR A 5 -3.18 -3.58 6.16
N SER A 6 -2.55 -3.61 7.34
CA SER A 6 -1.14 -3.37 7.52
C SER A 6 -0.46 -4.39 6.63
N GLY A 7 0.29 -3.91 5.63
CA GLY A 7 1.19 -4.74 4.87
C GLY A 7 1.99 -5.54 5.89
N VAL A 8 1.78 -6.86 5.90
CA VAL A 8 2.50 -7.75 6.81
C VAL A 8 3.98 -7.43 6.61
N PRO A 9 4.71 -6.99 7.66
CA PRO A 9 6.11 -6.66 7.51
C PRO A 9 6.80 -7.92 6.98
N VAL A 10 7.30 -7.84 5.75
CA VAL A 10 7.98 -8.94 5.07
C VAL A 10 9.14 -9.33 5.98
N VAL A 11 9.04 -10.51 6.60
CA VAL A 11 10.02 -10.96 7.59
C VAL A 11 11.36 -11.15 6.86
N ALA A 12 12.48 -11.10 7.58
CA ALA A 12 13.80 -11.30 6.98
C ALA A 12 13.88 -12.60 6.14
N SER A 13 13.19 -13.66 6.58
CA SER A 13 13.02 -14.92 5.83
C SER A 13 12.32 -14.70 4.49
N ASP A 14 11.23 -13.93 4.48
CA ASP A 14 10.43 -13.67 3.29
C ASP A 14 11.21 -12.84 2.28
N ARG A 15 12.02 -11.87 2.74
CA ARG A 15 12.90 -11.10 1.85
C ARG A 15 13.91 -11.99 1.13
N VAL A 16 14.53 -12.95 1.83
CA VAL A 16 15.47 -13.89 1.21
C VAL A 16 14.74 -14.74 0.15
N SER A 17 13.56 -15.25 0.47
CA SER A 17 12.75 -16.02 -0.50
C SER A 17 12.35 -15.18 -1.73
N LEU A 18 12.03 -13.90 -1.56
CA LEU A 18 11.74 -12.98 -2.66
C LEU A 18 12.98 -12.73 -3.55
N GLU A 19 14.15 -12.57 -2.96
CA GLU A 19 15.40 -12.41 -3.71
C GLU A 19 15.80 -13.67 -4.47
N GLU A 20 15.55 -14.86 -3.92
CA GLU A 20 15.72 -16.14 -4.63
C GLU A 20 14.74 -16.27 -5.80
N ALA A 21 13.48 -15.89 -5.60
CA ALA A 21 12.48 -15.87 -6.67
C ALA A 21 12.87 -14.93 -7.82
N ILE A 22 13.46 -13.77 -7.52
CA ILE A 22 14.02 -12.86 -8.55
C ILE A 22 15.07 -13.56 -9.40
N LYS A 23 16.01 -14.28 -8.78
CA LYS A 23 17.05 -15.03 -9.52
C LYS A 23 16.44 -16.09 -10.42
N GLY A 24 15.44 -16.83 -9.92
CA GLY A 24 14.71 -17.83 -10.70
C GLY A 24 13.98 -17.22 -11.91
N LEU A 25 13.30 -16.09 -11.72
CA LEU A 25 12.60 -15.37 -12.79
C LEU A 25 13.57 -14.82 -13.84
N GLN A 26 14.73 -14.32 -13.42
CA GLN A 26 15.76 -13.82 -14.34
C GLN A 26 16.27 -14.94 -15.26
N VAL A 27 16.58 -16.11 -14.70
CA VAL A 27 16.97 -17.29 -15.49
C VAL A 27 15.84 -17.74 -16.42
N ALA A 28 14.58 -17.67 -15.99
CA ALA A 28 13.44 -18.00 -16.84
C ALA A 28 13.31 -17.04 -18.03
N ILE A 29 13.47 -15.73 -17.82
CA ILE A 29 13.44 -14.72 -18.89
C ILE A 29 14.53 -15.00 -19.91
N GLU A 30 15.77 -15.24 -19.46
CA GLU A 30 16.90 -15.57 -20.36
C GLU A 30 16.59 -16.82 -21.20
N LYS A 31 16.00 -17.85 -20.58
CA LYS A 31 15.58 -19.07 -21.29
C LYS A 31 14.50 -18.79 -22.33
N TYR A 32 13.47 -18.01 -22.00
CA TYR A 32 12.43 -17.66 -22.97
C TYR A 32 12.97 -16.81 -24.12
N GLN A 33 13.89 -15.89 -23.86
CA GLN A 33 14.56 -15.10 -24.89
C GLN A 33 15.40 -15.96 -25.85
N VAL A 34 16.15 -16.93 -25.31
CA VAL A 34 16.90 -17.88 -26.13
C VAL A 34 15.95 -18.75 -26.94
N LEU A 35 14.91 -19.30 -26.30
CA LEU A 35 13.94 -20.17 -26.95
C LEU A 35 13.19 -19.44 -28.09
N TYR A 36 12.84 -18.16 -27.89
CA TYR A 36 12.23 -17.32 -28.92
C TYR A 36 13.17 -17.11 -30.12
N LYS A 37 14.47 -16.88 -29.87
CA LYS A 37 15.46 -16.78 -30.96
C LYS A 37 15.59 -18.10 -31.72
N LEU A 38 15.64 -19.22 -30.99
CA LEU A 38 15.79 -20.55 -31.60
C LEU A 38 14.58 -20.94 -32.45
N SER A 39 13.36 -20.66 -31.98
CA SER A 39 12.12 -20.97 -32.72
C SER A 39 12.00 -20.19 -34.03
N LYS A 40 12.62 -19.00 -34.12
CA LYS A 40 12.66 -18.20 -35.35
C LYS A 40 13.74 -18.65 -36.34
N LEU A 41 14.84 -19.25 -35.87
CA LEU A 41 16.04 -19.49 -36.69
C LEU A 41 16.21 -20.95 -37.13
N TYR A 42 15.70 -21.93 -36.37
CA TYR A 42 16.04 -23.34 -36.57
C TYR A 42 14.80 -24.21 -36.76
N LEU A 43 14.81 -25.02 -37.84
CA LEU A 43 13.71 -25.92 -38.19
C LEU A 43 13.42 -26.99 -37.12
N HIS A 44 14.43 -27.37 -36.32
CA HIS A 44 14.27 -28.32 -35.21
C HIS A 44 13.38 -27.79 -34.07
N PHE A 45 13.13 -26.49 -34.02
CA PHE A 45 12.27 -25.84 -33.01
C PHE A 45 10.91 -25.41 -33.58
N LYS A 46 10.49 -25.96 -34.73
CA LYS A 46 9.23 -25.61 -35.40
C LYS A 46 7.97 -25.81 -34.56
N ASP A 47 8.02 -26.71 -33.56
CA ASP A 47 6.89 -27.01 -32.68
C ASP A 47 6.80 -26.02 -31.51
N VAL A 48 7.81 -25.17 -31.31
CA VAL A 48 7.80 -24.12 -30.29
C VAL A 48 6.98 -22.94 -30.80
N ASN A 49 5.90 -22.61 -30.10
CA ASN A 49 5.09 -21.44 -30.42
C ASN A 49 5.79 -20.15 -29.97
N PRO A 50 6.27 -19.27 -30.88
CA PRO A 50 6.99 -18.06 -30.51
C PRO A 50 6.11 -17.04 -29.76
N VAL A 51 4.80 -17.03 -29.98
CA VAL A 51 3.86 -16.14 -29.28
C VAL A 51 3.74 -16.56 -27.83
N GLU A 52 3.52 -17.84 -27.58
CA GLU A 52 3.42 -18.40 -26.23
C GLU A 52 4.70 -18.17 -25.43
N VAL A 53 5.87 -18.36 -26.03
CA VAL A 53 7.16 -18.07 -25.38
C VAL A 53 7.25 -16.60 -24.94
N ARG A 54 6.82 -15.67 -25.79
CA ARG A 54 6.84 -14.22 -25.46
C ARG A 54 5.81 -13.84 -24.41
N LEU A 55 4.65 -14.51 -24.37
CA LEU A 55 3.66 -14.32 -23.29
C LEU A 55 4.25 -14.72 -21.94
N HIS A 56 4.92 -15.88 -21.87
CA HIS A 56 5.57 -16.32 -20.63
C HIS A 56 6.72 -15.39 -20.22
N GLU A 57 7.52 -14.89 -21.16
CA GLU A 57 8.55 -13.87 -20.90
C GLU A 57 7.92 -12.61 -20.26
N ALA A 58 6.84 -12.09 -20.85
CA ALA A 58 6.15 -10.91 -20.34
C ALA A 58 5.55 -11.15 -18.95
N ALA A 59 4.97 -12.32 -18.70
CA ALA A 59 4.45 -12.71 -17.38
C ALA A 59 5.55 -12.78 -16.31
N CYS A 60 6.76 -13.24 -16.66
CA CYS A 60 7.92 -13.21 -15.77
C CYS A 60 8.31 -11.77 -15.39
N PHE A 61 8.32 -10.85 -16.35
CA PHE A 61 8.57 -9.44 -16.08
C PHE A 61 7.52 -8.82 -15.13
N VAL A 62 6.23 -9.11 -15.31
CA VAL A 62 5.18 -8.65 -14.37
C VAL A 62 5.42 -9.22 -12.97
N SER A 63 5.78 -10.50 -12.87
CA SER A 63 6.11 -11.14 -11.59
C SER A 63 7.32 -10.50 -10.92
N MET A 64 8.38 -10.17 -11.67
CA MET A 64 9.55 -9.45 -11.15
C MET A 64 9.15 -8.07 -10.62
N ALA A 65 8.32 -7.33 -11.35
CA ALA A 65 7.83 -6.03 -10.90
C ALA A 65 7.05 -6.12 -9.59
N SER A 66 6.17 -7.12 -9.45
CA SER A 66 5.39 -7.35 -8.23
C SER A 66 6.29 -7.65 -7.03
N ILE A 67 7.33 -8.50 -7.21
CA ILE A 67 8.30 -8.78 -6.14
C ILE A 67 9.10 -7.53 -5.77
N LYS A 68 9.56 -6.76 -6.75
CA LYS A 68 10.31 -5.51 -6.51
C LYS A 68 9.45 -4.48 -5.78
N ARG A 69 8.17 -4.36 -6.12
CA ARG A 69 7.20 -3.55 -5.36
C ARG A 69 7.08 -4.01 -3.91
N LEU A 70 6.95 -5.31 -3.65
CA LEU A 70 6.88 -5.85 -2.28
C LEU A 70 8.17 -5.57 -1.49
N LEU A 71 9.33 -5.66 -2.12
CA LEU A 71 10.61 -5.28 -1.50
C LEU A 71 10.67 -3.77 -1.20
N ALA A 72 10.15 -2.93 -2.09
CA ALA A 72 10.02 -1.50 -1.85
C ALA A 72 9.10 -1.19 -0.67
N GLU A 73 7.92 -1.81 -0.62
CA GLU A 73 6.93 -1.66 0.46
C GLU A 73 7.50 -2.10 1.81
N ALA A 74 8.30 -3.18 1.84
CA ALA A 74 8.94 -3.65 3.05
C ALA A 74 10.11 -2.77 3.53
N THR A 75 10.61 -1.83 2.71
CA THR A 75 11.86 -1.10 3.02
C THR A 75 11.62 0.01 4.04
N THR A 76 12.42 -0.01 5.11
CA THR A 76 12.44 0.99 6.18
C THR A 76 13.86 1.59 6.32
N PRO A 77 14.01 2.92 6.48
CA PRO A 77 12.95 3.93 6.44
C PRO A 77 12.37 4.11 5.01
N PRO A 78 11.13 4.61 4.91
CA PRO A 78 10.53 4.99 3.64
C PRO A 78 11.38 6.08 2.95
N GLN A 79 11.25 6.17 1.63
CA GLN A 79 11.99 7.08 0.74
C GLN A 79 13.52 6.90 0.77
N SER A 80 14.03 5.80 1.33
CA SER A 80 15.45 5.45 1.23
C SER A 80 15.88 5.18 -0.21
N GLY A 81 17.17 5.38 -0.51
CA GLY A 81 17.71 5.10 -1.85
C GLY A 81 17.48 3.66 -2.31
N LYS A 82 17.37 2.71 -1.36
CA LYS A 82 17.04 1.30 -1.65
C LYS A 82 15.59 1.13 -2.12
N GLN A 83 14.64 1.80 -1.45
CA GLN A 83 13.23 1.77 -1.86
C GLN A 83 13.06 2.39 -3.25
N VAL A 84 13.71 3.53 -3.50
CA VAL A 84 13.69 4.21 -4.81
C VAL A 84 14.25 3.30 -5.92
N ALA A 85 15.34 2.58 -5.66
CA ALA A 85 15.92 1.65 -6.63
C ALA A 85 14.95 0.49 -6.96
N TYR A 86 14.33 -0.13 -5.96
CA TYR A 86 13.35 -1.19 -6.20
C TYR A 86 12.14 -0.70 -7.01
N ILE A 87 11.67 0.51 -6.75
CA ILE A 87 10.57 1.10 -7.51
C ILE A 87 10.98 1.33 -8.97
N ALA A 88 12.16 1.88 -9.22
CA ALA A 88 12.67 2.09 -10.57
C ALA A 88 12.84 0.78 -11.35
N GLU A 89 13.33 -0.27 -10.70
CA GLU A 89 13.44 -1.62 -11.28
C GLU A 89 12.07 -2.22 -11.58
N ALA A 90 11.08 -2.04 -10.69
CA ALA A 90 9.71 -2.48 -10.92
C ALA A 90 9.10 -1.79 -12.16
N ASP A 91 9.23 -0.46 -12.27
CA ASP A 91 8.79 0.30 -13.45
C ASP A 91 9.48 -0.19 -14.74
N HIS A 92 10.79 -0.47 -14.69
CA HIS A 92 11.52 -1.02 -15.84
C HIS A 92 10.96 -2.37 -16.30
N HIS A 93 10.67 -3.27 -15.36
CA HIS A 93 10.08 -4.57 -15.68
C HIS A 93 8.65 -4.45 -16.22
N LEU A 94 7.81 -3.58 -15.66
CA LEU A 94 6.47 -3.32 -16.18
C LEU A 94 6.51 -2.78 -17.61
N ASN A 95 7.43 -1.85 -17.90
CA ASN A 95 7.61 -1.30 -19.25
C ASN A 95 8.08 -2.38 -20.24
N SER A 96 8.97 -3.27 -19.82
CA SER A 96 9.43 -4.40 -20.63
C SER A 96 8.28 -5.36 -20.95
N ALA A 97 7.47 -5.72 -19.95
CA ALA A 97 6.28 -6.55 -20.15
C ALA A 97 5.25 -5.86 -21.08
N LYS A 98 5.01 -4.56 -20.88
CA LYS A 98 4.06 -3.76 -21.68
C LYS A 98 4.47 -3.74 -23.15
N ALA A 99 5.75 -3.55 -23.44
CA ALA A 99 6.27 -3.58 -24.80
C ALA A 99 5.99 -4.93 -25.48
N ILE A 100 6.20 -6.04 -24.78
CA ILE A 100 5.93 -7.39 -25.32
C ILE A 100 4.43 -7.60 -25.55
N TYR A 101 3.57 -7.35 -24.55
CA TYR A 101 2.13 -7.55 -24.73
C TYR A 101 1.56 -6.65 -25.83
N SER A 102 2.00 -5.40 -25.93
CA SER A 102 1.55 -4.47 -26.97
C SER A 102 1.91 -4.97 -28.37
N ASP A 103 3.12 -5.49 -28.55
CA ASP A 103 3.57 -6.12 -29.81
C ASP A 103 2.70 -7.35 -30.17
N LEU A 104 2.39 -8.19 -29.19
CA LEU A 104 1.62 -9.42 -29.38
C LEU A 104 0.12 -9.20 -29.62
N THR A 105 -0.47 -8.07 -29.20
CA THR A 105 -1.90 -7.77 -29.45
C THR A 105 -2.28 -7.73 -30.93
N LEU A 106 -1.30 -7.63 -31.82
CA LEU A 106 -1.47 -7.67 -33.28
C LEU A 106 -1.68 -9.10 -33.83
N HIS A 107 -1.61 -10.14 -32.99
CA HIS A 107 -1.73 -11.55 -33.37
C HIS A 107 -2.94 -12.23 -32.71
N GLU A 108 -3.90 -12.72 -33.52
CA GLU A 108 -4.94 -13.69 -33.09
C GLU A 108 -4.32 -15.10 -33.04
N PRO A 109 -4.50 -15.91 -31.97
CA PRO A 109 -5.55 -15.92 -30.94
C PRO A 109 -5.14 -15.41 -29.54
N SER A 110 -3.97 -14.80 -29.39
CA SER A 110 -3.43 -14.34 -28.10
C SER A 110 -4.03 -13.04 -27.57
N GLN A 111 -5.03 -12.47 -28.26
CA GLN A 111 -5.55 -11.13 -27.96
C GLN A 111 -6.13 -11.04 -26.53
N LEU A 112 -6.85 -12.07 -26.07
CA LEU A 112 -7.43 -12.11 -24.73
C LEU A 112 -6.35 -12.16 -23.63
N GLU A 113 -5.35 -13.02 -23.79
CA GLU A 113 -4.24 -13.15 -22.84
C GLU A 113 -3.39 -11.87 -22.79
N CYS A 114 -3.19 -11.22 -23.93
CA CYS A 114 -2.50 -9.93 -23.99
C CYS A 114 -3.27 -8.83 -23.28
N LYS A 115 -4.60 -8.72 -23.50
CA LYS A 115 -5.45 -7.76 -22.79
C LYS A 115 -5.40 -7.98 -21.27
N ARG A 116 -5.48 -9.25 -20.83
CA ARG A 116 -5.31 -9.62 -19.42
C ARG A 116 -3.93 -9.24 -18.87
N GLY A 117 -2.87 -9.50 -19.64
CA GLY A 117 -1.50 -9.10 -19.30
C GLY A 117 -1.33 -7.59 -19.14
N LEU A 118 -1.93 -6.80 -20.03
CA LEU A 118 -1.95 -5.33 -19.95
C LEU A 118 -2.74 -4.83 -18.72
N ALA A 119 -3.88 -5.45 -18.40
CA ALA A 119 -4.63 -5.14 -17.19
C ALA A 119 -3.83 -5.45 -15.91
N ASN A 120 -3.11 -6.58 -15.87
CA ASN A 120 -2.20 -6.92 -14.77
C ASN A 120 -1.10 -5.87 -14.61
N ILE A 121 -0.52 -5.37 -15.71
CA ILE A 121 0.49 -4.31 -15.69
C ILE A 121 -0.08 -3.02 -15.10
N LEU A 122 -1.28 -2.61 -15.52
CA LEU A 122 -1.94 -1.42 -14.99
C LEU A 122 -2.25 -1.57 -13.49
N GLN A 123 -2.71 -2.74 -13.06
CA GLN A 123 -2.96 -3.05 -11.66
C GLN A 123 -1.69 -2.98 -10.80
N GLU A 124 -0.61 -3.62 -11.24
CA GLU A 124 0.68 -3.58 -10.53
C GLU A 124 1.29 -2.19 -10.56
N GLY A 125 1.19 -1.47 -11.69
CA GLY A 125 1.62 -0.08 -11.81
C GLY A 125 0.88 0.82 -10.83
N GLY A 126 -0.44 0.72 -10.72
CA GLY A 126 -1.22 1.45 -9.71
C GLY A 126 -0.80 1.10 -8.28
N SER A 127 -0.50 -0.18 -8.01
CA SER A 127 0.01 -0.61 -6.70
C SER A 127 1.40 -0.03 -6.40
N LEU A 128 2.24 0.16 -7.42
CA LEU A 128 3.55 0.81 -7.30
C LEU A 128 3.41 2.31 -7.02
N ARG A 129 2.45 2.99 -7.68
CA ARG A 129 2.12 4.40 -7.41
C ARG A 129 1.55 4.63 -6.01
N TYR A 130 0.84 3.65 -5.48
CA TYR A 130 0.37 3.67 -4.10
C TYR A 130 1.53 3.69 -3.10
N VAL A 131 2.58 2.88 -3.31
CA VAL A 131 3.80 2.90 -2.48
C VAL A 131 4.54 4.24 -2.58
N GLN A 132 4.38 4.98 -3.68
CA GLN A 132 4.93 6.33 -3.86
C GLN A 132 4.02 7.44 -3.31
N GLU A 133 2.91 7.11 -2.63
CA GLU A 133 1.89 8.07 -2.15
C GLU A 133 1.23 8.91 -3.25
N LYS A 134 1.31 8.45 -4.51
CA LYS A 134 0.73 9.14 -5.67
C LYS A 134 -0.71 8.70 -5.91
N LEU A 135 -1.60 9.04 -4.98
CA LEU A 135 -2.98 8.50 -4.93
C LEU A 135 -3.80 8.76 -6.21
N GLY A 136 -3.61 9.91 -6.86
CA GLY A 136 -4.30 10.23 -8.12
C GLY A 136 -3.86 9.32 -9.27
N GLU A 137 -2.56 9.04 -9.39
CA GLU A 137 -2.03 8.09 -10.39
C GLU A 137 -2.51 6.66 -10.08
N THR A 138 -2.51 6.25 -8.80
CA THR A 138 -3.05 4.97 -8.34
C THR A 138 -4.49 4.75 -8.79
N GLN A 139 -5.37 5.72 -8.52
CA GLN A 139 -6.78 5.64 -8.86
C GLN A 139 -6.99 5.55 -10.37
N SER A 140 -6.25 6.35 -11.16
CA SER A 140 -6.33 6.34 -12.61
C SER A 140 -5.93 4.98 -13.19
N MET A 141 -4.80 4.42 -12.73
CA MET A 141 -4.29 3.14 -13.26
C MET A 141 -5.19 1.97 -12.87
N TRP A 142 -5.72 1.94 -11.65
CA TRP A 142 -6.67 0.91 -11.23
C TRP A 142 -8.02 1.02 -11.95
N ALA A 143 -8.51 2.23 -12.22
CA ALA A 143 -9.72 2.41 -13.01
C ALA A 143 -9.54 1.90 -14.45
N GLU A 144 -8.40 2.20 -15.08
CA GLU A 144 -8.07 1.69 -16.42
C GLU A 144 -7.95 0.16 -16.44
N ALA A 145 -7.24 -0.43 -15.47
CA ALA A 145 -7.15 -1.89 -15.33
C ALA A 145 -8.54 -2.53 -15.15
N CYS A 146 -9.41 -1.93 -14.34
CA CYS A 146 -10.76 -2.41 -14.10
C CYS A 146 -11.58 -2.43 -15.39
N ALA A 147 -11.52 -1.36 -16.19
CA ALA A 147 -12.19 -1.29 -17.48
C ALA A 147 -11.72 -2.40 -18.46
N VAL A 148 -10.41 -2.70 -18.46
CA VAL A 148 -9.88 -3.80 -19.28
C VAL A 148 -10.35 -5.16 -18.77
N TYR A 149 -10.38 -5.39 -17.45
CA TYR A 149 -10.91 -6.63 -16.89
C TYR A 149 -12.41 -6.83 -17.20
N GLU A 150 -13.19 -5.76 -17.22
CA GLU A 150 -14.59 -5.78 -17.64
C GLU A 150 -14.75 -6.16 -19.11
N ASP A 151 -13.95 -5.55 -20.00
CA ASP A 151 -13.95 -5.85 -21.44
C ASP A 151 -13.66 -7.34 -21.72
N ILE A 152 -12.76 -7.96 -20.94
CA ILE A 152 -12.41 -9.38 -21.08
C ILE A 152 -13.29 -10.33 -20.25
N GLY A 153 -14.28 -9.81 -19.51
CA GLY A 153 -15.20 -10.60 -18.69
C GLY A 153 -14.59 -11.23 -17.43
N ASP A 154 -13.51 -10.68 -16.88
CA ASP A 154 -12.86 -11.17 -15.66
C ASP A 154 -13.50 -10.60 -14.39
N ALA A 155 -14.70 -11.10 -14.07
CA ALA A 155 -15.45 -10.65 -12.89
C ALA A 155 -14.67 -10.79 -11.55
N PRO A 156 -13.90 -11.87 -11.29
CA PRO A 156 -13.06 -11.96 -10.10
C PRO A 156 -12.03 -10.83 -9.98
N ALA A 157 -11.30 -10.52 -11.06
CA ALA A 157 -10.32 -9.43 -11.06
C ALA A 157 -10.98 -8.07 -10.85
N VAL A 158 -12.13 -7.82 -11.50
CA VAL A 158 -12.93 -6.60 -11.29
C VAL A 158 -13.34 -6.44 -9.84
N ALA A 159 -13.90 -7.50 -9.22
CA ALA A 159 -14.34 -7.44 -7.83
C ALA A 159 -13.18 -7.19 -6.86
N ALA A 160 -12.04 -7.85 -7.08
CA ALA A 160 -10.84 -7.66 -6.26
C ALA A 160 -10.30 -6.22 -6.37
N LEU A 161 -10.27 -5.66 -7.58
CA LEU A 161 -9.74 -4.32 -7.82
C LEU A 161 -10.67 -3.23 -7.33
N ARG A 162 -11.99 -3.36 -7.52
CA ARG A 162 -12.99 -2.44 -6.96
C ARG A 162 -12.90 -2.37 -5.45
N LYS A 163 -12.73 -3.52 -4.77
CA LYS A 163 -12.51 -3.56 -3.32
C LYS A 163 -11.27 -2.75 -2.90
N LYS A 164 -10.17 -2.82 -3.66
CA LYS A 164 -8.97 -1.99 -3.40
C LYS A 164 -9.25 -0.50 -3.59
N MET A 165 -9.97 -0.13 -4.65
CA MET A 165 -10.33 1.26 -4.94
C MET A 165 -11.28 1.84 -3.88
N ASP A 166 -12.26 1.06 -3.42
CA ASP A 166 -13.19 1.47 -2.34
C ASP A 166 -12.45 1.67 -1.01
N ALA A 167 -11.50 0.79 -0.69
CA ALA A 167 -10.66 0.95 0.49
C ALA A 167 -9.80 2.21 0.40
N LEU A 168 -9.21 2.50 -0.76
CA LEU A 168 -8.44 3.72 -1.01
C LEU A 168 -9.32 4.98 -0.87
N ARG A 169 -10.51 4.98 -1.46
CA ARG A 169 -11.48 6.08 -1.35
C ARG A 169 -11.87 6.32 0.11
N LEU A 170 -12.22 5.27 0.84
CA LEU A 170 -12.58 5.37 2.25
C LEU A 170 -11.42 5.90 3.09
N ALA A 171 -10.19 5.43 2.86
CA ALA A 171 -9.01 5.93 3.56
C ALA A 171 -8.84 7.44 3.33
N HIS A 172 -8.97 7.90 2.09
CA HIS A 172 -8.87 9.32 1.76
C HIS A 172 -10.00 10.16 2.38
N GLU A 173 -11.24 9.66 2.40
CA GLU A 173 -12.36 10.33 3.06
C GLU A 173 -12.15 10.44 4.57
N VAL A 174 -11.63 9.39 5.20
CA VAL A 174 -11.31 9.34 6.64
C VAL A 174 -10.16 10.29 6.96
N GLU A 175 -9.12 10.32 6.15
CA GLU A 175 -7.99 11.25 6.31
C GLU A 175 -8.44 12.70 6.18
N ALA A 176 -9.21 13.03 5.14
CA ALA A 176 -9.78 14.36 4.97
C ALA A 176 -10.67 14.76 6.16
N TYR A 177 -11.51 13.85 6.65
CA TYR A 177 -12.34 14.10 7.83
C TYR A 177 -11.47 14.36 9.07
N THR A 178 -10.45 13.53 9.29
CA THR A 178 -9.52 13.65 10.41
C THR A 178 -8.82 15.02 10.38
N GLN A 179 -8.35 15.45 9.21
CA GLN A 179 -7.76 16.78 9.03
C GLN A 179 -8.75 17.90 9.40
N THR A 180 -10.00 17.81 8.95
CA THR A 180 -11.02 18.80 9.33
C THR A 180 -11.27 18.83 10.84
N LEU A 181 -11.22 17.69 11.54
CA LEU A 181 -11.35 17.62 13.00
C LEU A 181 -10.17 18.30 13.70
N LEU A 182 -8.95 18.10 13.22
CA LEU A 182 -7.74 18.73 13.75
C LEU A 182 -7.76 20.26 13.53
N GLU A 183 -8.34 20.72 12.43
CA GLU A 183 -8.41 22.13 12.03
C GLU A 183 -9.55 22.94 12.67
N ARG A 184 -10.52 22.30 13.34
CA ARG A 184 -11.63 22.96 14.09
C ARG A 184 -11.15 23.79 15.30
N LYS A 185 -10.16 24.67 15.16
CA LYS A 185 -9.64 25.55 16.23
C LYS A 185 -10.67 26.65 16.50
N GLY A 186 -11.16 26.74 17.75
CA GLY A 186 -11.92 27.90 18.24
C GLY A 186 -13.44 27.75 18.35
N GLU A 187 -14.06 26.74 17.73
CA GLU A 187 -15.52 26.51 17.85
C GLU A 187 -15.87 25.34 18.79
N ASN A 188 -14.90 24.52 19.13
CA ASN A 188 -15.13 23.33 19.93
C ASN A 188 -14.74 23.56 21.40
N ARG A 189 -15.74 23.88 22.23
CA ARG A 189 -15.58 24.01 23.70
C ARG A 189 -14.96 22.77 24.33
N GLU A 190 -15.21 21.59 23.76
CA GLU A 190 -14.60 20.34 24.19
C GLU A 190 -13.10 20.35 23.90
N ARG A 191 -12.69 20.69 22.67
CA ARG A 191 -11.28 20.83 22.31
C ARG A 191 -10.54 21.80 23.22
N ASP A 192 -11.13 22.96 23.52
CA ASP A 192 -10.51 23.95 24.41
C ASP A 192 -10.43 23.45 25.86
N ALA A 193 -11.42 22.69 26.33
CA ALA A 193 -11.40 22.07 27.65
C ALA A 193 -10.32 20.97 27.73
N ILE A 194 -10.21 20.16 26.69
CA ILE A 194 -9.21 19.10 26.56
C ILE A 194 -7.81 19.69 26.39
N LEU A 195 -7.64 20.78 25.65
CA LEU A 195 -6.37 21.50 25.54
C LEU A 195 -5.94 22.09 26.89
N LYS A 196 -6.87 22.66 27.65
CA LYS A 196 -6.59 23.15 29.01
C LYS A 196 -6.24 22.02 29.96
N ALA A 197 -6.89 20.86 29.83
CA ALA A 197 -6.52 19.66 30.57
C ALA A 197 -5.10 19.24 30.18
N PHE A 198 -4.80 19.07 28.90
CA PHE A 198 -3.47 18.72 28.37
C PHE A 198 -2.37 19.66 28.93
N MET A 199 -2.55 20.97 28.82
CA MET A 199 -1.64 21.98 29.36
C MET A 199 -1.50 21.97 30.89
N LYS A 200 -2.46 21.40 31.63
CA LYS A 200 -2.36 21.25 33.09
C LYS A 200 -1.38 20.14 33.47
N PHE A 201 -1.23 19.12 32.62
CA PHE A 201 -0.37 17.96 32.89
C PHE A 201 1.01 18.08 32.25
N ASP A 202 1.15 18.86 31.19
CA ASP A 202 2.43 19.35 30.66
C ASP A 202 3.08 20.28 31.71
N LYS A 203 3.90 19.71 32.59
CA LYS A 203 4.50 20.42 33.73
C LYS A 203 5.68 21.28 33.29
N ASP A 204 6.38 20.86 32.24
CA ASP A 204 7.54 21.55 31.73
C ASP A 204 7.19 22.62 30.66
N ASN A 205 5.92 22.72 30.26
CA ASN A 205 5.39 23.57 29.20
C ASN A 205 6.12 23.35 27.87
N SER A 206 6.52 22.11 27.59
CA SER A 206 7.15 21.75 26.32
C SER A 206 6.16 21.81 25.14
N GLY A 207 4.85 21.77 25.42
CA GLY A 207 3.80 21.66 24.40
C GLY A 207 3.57 20.23 23.93
N GLU A 208 4.28 19.28 24.53
CA GLU A 208 4.23 17.84 24.31
C GLU A 208 4.08 17.16 25.66
N MET A 209 3.59 15.92 25.71
CA MET A 209 3.52 15.15 26.94
C MET A 209 4.45 13.95 26.87
N ASP A 210 5.28 13.79 27.88
CA ASP A 210 6.09 12.58 28.04
C ASP A 210 5.28 11.43 28.68
N ALA A 211 5.87 10.23 28.74
CA ALA A 211 5.21 9.06 29.30
C ALA A 211 4.82 9.22 30.78
N CYS A 212 5.57 10.00 31.56
CA CYS A 212 5.29 10.25 32.97
C CYS A 212 4.09 11.20 33.14
N GLU A 213 4.03 12.24 32.31
CA GLU A 213 2.93 13.20 32.29
C GLU A 213 1.64 12.56 31.78
N PHE A 214 1.73 11.69 30.77
CA PHE A 214 0.59 10.90 30.29
C PHE A 214 0.05 9.93 31.34
N ALA A 215 0.92 9.28 32.11
CA ALA A 215 0.51 8.44 33.24
C ALA A 215 -0.20 9.26 34.33
N ALA A 216 0.24 10.49 34.61
CA ALA A 216 -0.44 11.36 35.57
C ALA A 216 -1.82 11.80 35.09
N LEU A 217 -1.95 12.14 33.80
CA LEU A 217 -3.22 12.48 33.16
C LEU A 217 -4.22 11.31 33.22
N SER A 218 -3.80 10.09 32.90
CA SER A 218 -4.68 8.92 32.90
C SER A 218 -5.22 8.57 34.29
N MET A 219 -4.41 8.80 35.34
CA MET A 219 -4.86 8.66 36.73
C MET A 219 -5.90 9.71 37.14
N GLU A 220 -5.78 10.95 36.65
CA GLU A 220 -6.70 12.05 37.02
C GLU A 220 -7.99 12.04 36.18
N LEU A 221 -7.93 11.57 34.93
CA LEU A 221 -9.11 11.39 34.06
C LEU A 221 -10.03 10.24 34.50
N GLY A 222 -9.63 9.45 35.51
CA GLY A 222 -10.57 8.66 36.30
C GLY A 222 -11.16 7.43 35.60
N THR A 223 -10.40 6.76 34.74
CA THR A 223 -10.70 5.34 34.49
C THR A 223 -10.53 4.59 35.81
N PHE A 224 -11.63 4.14 36.39
CA PHE A 224 -11.63 3.24 37.54
C PHE A 224 -12.00 1.84 37.04
N PRO A 225 -11.11 0.86 37.17
CA PRO A 225 -9.79 0.90 37.83
C PRO A 225 -8.73 1.69 37.03
N ALA A 226 -7.72 2.20 37.75
CA ALA A 226 -6.56 2.84 37.14
C ALA A 226 -5.92 1.89 36.11
N LEU A 227 -5.62 2.43 34.92
CA LEU A 227 -4.96 1.66 33.88
C LEU A 227 -3.64 1.09 34.42
N SER A 228 -3.40 -0.19 34.17
CA SER A 228 -2.14 -0.84 34.47
C SER A 228 -0.99 -0.20 33.69
N VAL A 229 0.26 -0.41 34.14
CA VAL A 229 1.45 0.10 33.45
C VAL A 229 1.49 -0.38 31.99
N ASP A 230 1.05 -1.63 31.76
CA ASP A 230 0.99 -2.22 30.42
C ASP A 230 -0.09 -1.51 29.56
N GLU A 231 -1.27 -1.22 30.09
CA GLU A 231 -2.32 -0.49 29.37
C GLU A 231 -1.94 0.97 29.08
N ILE A 232 -1.22 1.62 30.00
CA ILE A 232 -0.69 2.98 29.77
C ILE A 232 0.37 2.94 28.68
N GLN A 233 1.26 1.95 28.70
CA GLN A 233 2.28 1.76 27.67
C GLN A 233 1.65 1.47 26.30
N GLU A 234 0.62 0.61 26.25
CA GLU A 234 -0.14 0.32 25.04
C GLU A 234 -0.85 1.57 24.51
N ALA A 235 -1.50 2.35 25.39
CA ALA A 235 -2.13 3.61 25.02
C ALA A 235 -1.10 4.63 24.52
N PHE A 236 0.05 4.75 25.19
CA PHE A 236 1.14 5.63 24.78
C PHE A 236 1.63 5.29 23.38
N VAL A 237 1.87 4.01 23.10
CA VAL A 237 2.27 3.53 21.77
C VAL A 237 1.17 3.78 20.72
N GLN A 238 -0.11 3.75 21.10
CA GLN A 238 -1.21 4.07 20.18
C GLN A 238 -1.32 5.58 19.91
N LEU A 239 -0.94 6.43 20.86
CA LEU A 239 -0.99 7.89 20.77
C LEU A 239 0.23 8.45 20.00
N ASP A 240 1.43 7.95 20.30
CA ASP A 240 2.69 8.34 19.67
C ASP A 240 2.79 7.78 18.23
N SER A 241 2.03 8.40 17.33
CA SER A 241 2.01 8.05 15.91
C SER A 241 3.29 8.49 15.19
N SER A 242 3.97 9.52 15.72
CA SER A 242 5.24 10.03 15.19
C SER A 242 6.46 9.20 15.61
N ALA A 243 6.30 8.31 16.60
CA ALA A 243 7.33 7.47 17.20
C ALA A 243 8.52 8.28 17.78
N ASP A 244 8.24 9.47 18.31
CA ASP A 244 9.24 10.35 18.91
C ASP A 244 9.36 10.20 20.45
N ASN A 245 8.61 9.25 21.02
CA ASN A 245 8.43 9.00 22.45
C ASN A 245 7.82 10.17 23.21
N LYS A 246 7.01 10.98 22.52
CA LYS A 246 6.22 12.05 23.10
C LYS A 246 4.84 12.07 22.46
N ILE A 247 3.90 12.73 23.13
CA ILE A 247 2.54 12.89 22.62
C ILE A 247 2.31 14.37 22.39
N SER A 248 2.22 14.77 21.14
CA SER A 248 1.78 16.11 20.77
C SER A 248 0.27 16.28 21.02
N PHE A 249 -0.20 17.53 21.20
CA PHE A 249 -1.63 17.78 21.32
C PHE A 249 -2.43 17.32 20.08
N ALA A 250 -1.80 17.33 18.89
CA ALA A 250 -2.43 16.85 17.67
C ALA A 250 -2.70 15.34 17.72
N GLU A 251 -1.72 14.57 18.16
CA GLU A 251 -1.85 13.12 18.40
C GLU A 251 -2.88 12.81 19.48
N PHE A 252 -2.83 13.55 20.60
CA PHE A 252 -3.82 13.41 21.67
C PHE A 252 -5.24 13.72 21.21
N TRP A 253 -5.43 14.79 20.44
CA TRP A 253 -6.75 15.19 19.92
C TRP A 253 -7.29 14.20 18.88
N GLN A 254 -6.42 13.68 18.01
CA GLN A 254 -6.79 12.63 17.07
C GLN A 254 -7.22 11.36 17.80
N TRP A 255 -6.47 10.94 18.82
CA TRP A 255 -6.83 9.79 19.66
C TRP A 255 -8.17 10.02 20.38
N TRP A 256 -8.36 11.21 20.98
CA TRP A 256 -9.63 11.59 21.64
C TRP A 256 -10.82 11.52 20.67
N SER A 257 -10.60 11.89 19.41
CA SER A 257 -11.62 11.88 18.36
C SER A 257 -11.77 10.53 17.65
N THR A 258 -11.06 9.48 18.09
CA THR A 258 -11.03 8.17 17.40
C THR A 258 -12.42 7.59 17.22
N ASP A 259 -13.29 7.65 18.23
CA ASP A 259 -14.66 7.13 18.14
C ASP A 259 -15.48 7.87 17.06
N GLU A 260 -15.30 9.19 16.93
CA GLU A 260 -15.95 10.00 15.89
C GLU A 260 -15.42 9.64 14.50
N ILE A 261 -14.09 9.46 14.37
CA ILE A 261 -13.43 9.04 13.13
C ILE A 261 -13.90 7.63 12.73
N GLN A 262 -13.98 6.70 13.67
CA GLN A 262 -14.45 5.33 13.43
C GLN A 262 -15.94 5.29 13.07
N ALA A 263 -16.77 6.09 13.75
CA ALA A 263 -18.19 6.22 13.42
C ALA A 263 -18.39 6.79 12.00
N PHE A 264 -17.60 7.78 11.62
CA PHE A 264 -17.59 8.32 10.26
C PHE A 264 -17.20 7.24 9.24
N ALA A 265 -16.10 6.52 9.49
CA ALA A 265 -15.64 5.44 8.61
C ALA A 265 -16.69 4.33 8.45
N ALA A 266 -17.35 3.92 9.54
CA ALA A 266 -18.41 2.92 9.52
C ALA A 266 -19.61 3.39 8.69
N LYS A 267 -19.99 4.67 8.81
CA LYS A 267 -21.09 5.28 8.05
C LYS A 267 -20.78 5.35 6.55
N GLN A 268 -19.55 5.69 6.16
CA GLN A 268 -19.16 5.72 4.73
C GLN A 268 -19.04 4.31 4.13
N LYS A 269 -18.58 3.34 4.91
CA LYS A 269 -18.50 1.93 4.47
C LYS A 269 -19.87 1.30 4.23
N ALA A 270 -20.92 1.80 4.90
CA ALA A 270 -22.29 1.33 4.75
C ALA A 270 -23.03 1.96 3.55
N ARG A 271 -22.41 2.90 2.84
CA ARG A 271 -22.98 3.63 1.70
C ARG A 271 -22.59 3.00 0.37
#